data_AF-A0A8J4SLB9-F1
#
_entry.id   AF-A0A8J4SLB9-F1
#
_cell.length_a   1.000
_cell.length_b   1.000
_cell.length_c   1.000
_cell.angle_alpha   90.00
_cell.angle_beta   90.00
_cell.angle_gamma   90.00
#
_symmetry.space_group_name_H-M   'P 1'
#
loop_
_entity.id
_entity.type
_entity.pdbx_description
1 polymer ?
#
loop_
_entity_poly.entity_id
_entity_poly.type
_entity_poly.pdbx_seq_one_letter_code
_entity_poly.pdbx_strand_id
1 'polypeptide(L)'
;MDQDLSYSYSSKPRPVQTNRSKARDGGVYVFDLNCLGLPCGDLDVSVWLNSKPTPPNIMHDPRIPRGSVFAPIEESDGLFNFDVEVMPLLNVLVNKTLAQALLEVKEEQEIRLLHCQNEALKSDKSDAQQEERALEDKAKEAQRRKELIKKKKAEDLQQDRVMREKLLAWQLARPLASQAINQATSTLYKKGVFYDPILRDLTLWMQRDIYEAADANIRLRYLSSQLLDGGPVDIPVEGFLSLLQLTKTI
;
A
#
# COMPACT_ATOMS: atom_id res chain seq x y z
N MET A 1 35.50 12.56 -1.95
CA MET A 1 35.05 12.30 -3.33
C MET A 1 34.76 13.66 -3.90
N ASP A 2 35.70 14.13 -4.70
CA ASP A 2 35.87 15.50 -5.16
C ASP A 2 34.64 15.95 -5.95
N GLN A 3 33.98 17.03 -5.51
CA GLN A 3 32.99 17.72 -6.33
C GLN A 3 33.71 18.89 -6.99
N ASP A 4 33.83 18.75 -8.30
CA ASP A 4 34.39 19.72 -9.22
C ASP A 4 33.85 21.12 -8.90
N LEU A 5 34.71 21.95 -8.29
CA LEU A 5 34.65 23.39 -8.40
C LEU A 5 34.89 23.74 -9.86
N SER A 6 33.88 23.52 -10.72
CA SER A 6 33.85 24.05 -12.06
C SER A 6 33.60 25.56 -11.97
N TYR A 7 34.64 26.27 -11.53
CA TYR A 7 34.73 27.70 -11.75
C TYR A 7 34.85 27.88 -13.26
N SER A 8 33.72 28.10 -13.93
CA SER A 8 33.73 28.53 -15.32
C SER A 8 34.30 29.95 -15.34
N TYR A 9 35.62 30.06 -15.42
CA TYR A 9 36.29 31.32 -15.72
C TYR A 9 35.79 31.75 -17.10
N SER A 10 34.84 32.68 -17.12
CA SER A 10 34.36 33.28 -18.35
C SER A 10 35.49 34.14 -18.87
N SER A 11 36.26 33.61 -19.84
CA SER A 11 37.36 34.29 -20.52
C SER A 11 36.91 35.48 -21.38
N LYS A 12 35.61 35.79 -21.38
CA LYS A 12 35.06 36.97 -22.03
C LYS A 12 35.06 38.10 -21.00
N PRO A 13 35.66 39.27 -21.28
CA PRO A 13 35.44 40.43 -20.43
C PRO A 13 33.93 40.64 -20.35
N ARG A 14 33.39 40.64 -19.11
CA ARG A 14 31.96 40.90 -18.93
C ARG A 14 31.70 42.29 -19.51
N PRO A 15 30.73 42.44 -20.43
CA PRO A 15 30.44 43.73 -21.02
C PRO A 15 30.14 44.70 -19.88
N VAL A 16 30.76 45.87 -19.90
CA VAL A 16 30.41 46.99 -19.03
C VAL A 16 28.90 47.14 -19.13
N GLN A 17 28.18 46.87 -18.05
CA GLN A 17 26.74 47.00 -18.02
C GLN A 17 26.43 48.49 -18.22
N THR A 18 26.11 48.87 -19.45
CA THR A 18 25.43 50.12 -19.72
C THR A 18 23.98 49.88 -19.34
N ASN A 19 23.46 50.71 -18.44
CA ASN A 19 22.12 50.57 -17.90
C ASN A 19 21.08 50.58 -19.01
N ARG A 20 20.73 49.39 -19.51
CA ARG A 20 19.52 49.16 -20.30
C ARG A 20 18.57 48.38 -19.42
N SER A 21 17.81 49.12 -18.63
CA SER A 21 16.72 48.63 -17.79
C SER A 21 15.76 47.76 -18.63
N LYS A 22 15.81 46.45 -18.41
CA LYS A 22 14.72 45.53 -18.74
C LYS A 22 14.12 45.05 -17.44
N ALA A 23 12.90 45.50 -17.16
CA ALA A 23 12.07 44.96 -16.10
C ALA A 23 11.90 43.45 -16.31
N ARG A 24 12.22 42.67 -15.28
CA ARG A 24 11.83 41.27 -15.16
C ARG A 24 10.99 41.15 -13.90
N ASP A 25 9.71 40.85 -14.11
CA ASP A 25 8.81 40.42 -13.06
C ASP A 25 9.29 39.07 -12.52
N GLY A 26 9.55 39.01 -11.21
CA GLY A 26 9.89 37.77 -10.54
C GLY A 26 10.36 37.97 -9.10
N GLY A 27 9.45 37.76 -8.15
CA GLY A 27 9.76 37.34 -6.78
C GLY A 27 10.57 38.31 -5.93
N VAL A 28 9.88 39.17 -5.20
CA VAL A 28 10.44 40.02 -4.15
C VAL A 28 10.97 39.14 -3.01
N TYR A 29 12.29 38.95 -2.93
CA TYR A 29 12.96 38.71 -1.66
C TYR A 29 13.46 40.08 -1.17
N VAL A 30 12.76 40.64 -0.19
CA VAL A 30 13.20 41.84 0.51
C VAL A 30 14.40 41.46 1.38
N PHE A 31 15.61 41.69 0.89
CA PHE A 31 16.73 41.92 1.79
C PHE A 31 16.68 43.40 2.17
N ASP A 32 16.44 43.66 3.46
CA ASP A 32 16.47 45.00 4.04
C ASP A 32 17.88 45.61 3.83
N LEU A 33 18.00 46.46 2.80
CA LEU A 33 19.20 47.23 2.47
C LEU A 33 19.49 48.37 3.46
N ASN A 34 18.83 48.39 4.62
CA ASN A 34 18.91 49.49 5.58
C ASN A 34 20.14 49.46 6.50
N CYS A 35 21.13 48.59 6.30
CA CYS A 35 22.27 48.52 7.21
C CYS A 35 23.47 49.40 6.90
N LEU A 36 23.57 50.08 5.76
CA LEU A 36 24.60 51.11 5.56
C LEU A 36 24.06 52.20 4.63
N GLY A 37 23.58 53.30 5.22
CA GLY A 37 23.07 54.48 4.53
C GLY A 37 24.10 55.14 3.63
N LEU A 38 24.32 54.55 2.46
CA LEU A 38 25.04 55.14 1.34
C LEU A 38 24.01 55.39 0.25
N PRO A 39 23.90 56.62 -0.27
CA PRO A 39 23.06 56.84 -1.43
C PRO A 39 23.59 55.92 -2.53
N CYS A 40 22.75 55.00 -3.00
CA CYS A 40 22.89 54.40 -4.31
C CYS A 40 22.71 55.52 -5.33
N GLY A 41 23.68 56.43 -5.37
CA GLY A 41 23.77 57.47 -6.36
C GLY A 41 24.20 56.78 -7.62
N ASP A 42 23.30 56.74 -8.59
CA ASP A 42 23.65 56.72 -10.00
C ASP A 42 24.83 57.68 -10.18
N LEU A 43 26.05 57.13 -10.23
CA LEU A 43 27.22 57.91 -10.59
C LEU A 43 27.15 58.07 -12.10
N ASP A 44 26.20 58.89 -12.53
CA ASP A 44 25.96 59.24 -13.91
C ASP A 44 27.16 60.05 -14.38
N VAL A 45 28.14 59.34 -14.95
CA VAL A 45 29.39 59.90 -15.51
C VAL A 45 29.07 60.98 -16.56
N SER A 46 27.84 61.03 -17.08
CA SER A 46 27.37 62.08 -17.99
C SER A 46 27.31 63.48 -17.36
N VAL A 47 27.13 63.59 -16.04
CA VAL A 47 27.11 64.88 -15.33
C VAL A 47 28.50 65.52 -15.32
N TRP A 48 29.57 64.71 -15.25
CA TRP A 48 30.94 65.20 -15.13
C TRP A 48 31.60 65.54 -16.47
N LEU A 49 31.18 64.90 -17.58
CA LEU A 49 31.56 65.36 -18.93
C LEU A 49 30.91 66.70 -19.30
N ASN A 50 29.79 67.06 -18.68
CA ASN A 50 29.03 68.28 -18.98
C ASN A 50 29.44 69.50 -18.13
N SER A 51 30.39 69.35 -17.20
CA SER A 51 30.87 70.45 -16.34
C SER A 51 32.22 71.03 -16.76
N LYS A 52 32.68 70.81 -18.00
CA LYS A 52 33.73 71.68 -18.55
C LYS A 52 33.07 73.02 -18.86
N PRO A 53 33.44 74.15 -18.22
CA PRO A 53 33.00 75.45 -18.70
C PRO A 53 33.42 75.53 -20.17
N THR A 54 32.47 75.82 -21.05
CA THR A 54 32.80 76.15 -22.44
C THR A 54 33.86 77.25 -22.39
N PRO A 55 34.95 77.16 -23.19
CA PRO A 55 35.93 78.22 -23.20
C PRO A 55 35.17 79.53 -23.50
N PRO A 56 35.40 80.59 -22.70
CA PRO A 56 34.64 81.83 -22.83
C PRO A 56 34.72 82.28 -24.28
N ASN A 57 33.57 82.56 -24.90
CA ASN A 57 33.53 82.98 -26.29
C ASN A 57 34.27 84.31 -26.44
N ILE A 58 35.52 84.21 -26.89
CA ILE A 58 36.50 85.30 -27.03
C ILE A 58 35.99 86.39 -28.00
N MET A 59 34.97 86.08 -28.82
CA MET A 59 34.42 86.99 -29.83
C MET A 59 33.79 88.27 -29.24
N HIS A 60 33.49 88.30 -27.94
CA HIS A 60 32.89 89.45 -27.26
C HIS A 60 33.83 90.20 -26.30
N ASP A 61 35.11 89.83 -26.19
CA ASP A 61 36.06 90.53 -25.33
C ASP A 61 36.49 91.87 -25.98
N PRO A 62 36.22 93.04 -25.36
CA PRO A 62 36.57 94.35 -25.93
C PRO A 62 38.07 94.57 -26.13
N ARG A 63 38.91 93.72 -25.53
CA ARG A 63 40.38 93.81 -25.60
C ARG A 63 40.97 93.27 -26.91
N ILE A 64 40.17 92.60 -27.75
CA ILE A 64 40.66 91.92 -28.96
C ILE A 64 40.16 92.67 -30.20
N PRO A 65 41.06 93.16 -31.09
CA PRO A 65 40.67 93.92 -32.26
C PRO A 65 39.89 93.06 -33.26
N ARG A 66 38.74 93.55 -33.72
CA ARG A 66 37.87 92.86 -34.71
C ARG A 66 38.44 93.01 -36.13
N GLY A 67 39.44 92.20 -36.45
CA GLY A 67 39.95 91.94 -37.79
C GLY A 67 40.38 90.47 -37.88
N SER A 68 40.36 89.86 -39.07
CA SER A 68 40.76 88.45 -39.26
C SER A 68 42.29 88.30 -39.13
N VAL A 69 42.80 88.41 -37.91
CA VAL A 69 44.15 87.98 -37.57
C VAL A 69 44.02 86.55 -37.08
N PHE A 70 44.36 85.60 -37.96
CA PHE A 70 44.60 84.22 -37.52
C PHE A 70 45.88 84.27 -36.68
N ALA A 71 45.76 84.22 -35.36
CA ALA A 71 46.90 83.95 -34.49
C ALA A 71 47.10 82.43 -34.48
N PRO A 72 48.14 81.89 -35.16
CA PRO A 72 48.46 80.48 -35.04
C PRO A 72 48.91 80.22 -33.60
N ILE A 73 48.31 79.23 -32.96
CA ILE A 73 48.79 78.71 -31.68
C ILE A 73 50.03 77.87 -32.01
N GLU A 74 51.17 78.22 -31.46
CA GLU A 74 52.41 77.45 -31.67
C GLU A 74 52.50 76.33 -30.62
N GLU A 75 53.17 75.22 -30.97
CA GLU A 75 53.36 74.09 -30.04
C GLU A 75 54.17 74.50 -28.78
N SER A 76 54.88 75.63 -28.84
CA SER A 76 55.66 76.24 -27.76
C SER A 76 54.82 77.03 -26.73
N ASP A 77 53.53 77.28 -27.00
CA ASP A 77 52.67 78.13 -26.15
C ASP A 77 52.20 77.47 -24.83
N GLY A 78 52.59 76.21 -24.57
CA GLY A 78 52.32 75.55 -23.29
C GLY A 78 50.82 75.33 -22.98
N LEU A 79 49.96 75.26 -24.01
CA LEU A 79 48.51 75.14 -23.88
C LEU A 79 48.01 73.83 -23.24
N PHE A 80 48.86 72.82 -23.11
CA PHE A 80 48.50 71.53 -22.52
C PHE A 80 49.21 71.35 -21.18
N ASN A 81 48.43 71.33 -20.10
CA ASN A 81 48.93 70.96 -18.78
C ASN A 81 48.50 69.52 -18.47
N PHE A 82 49.46 68.60 -18.54
CA PHE A 82 49.23 67.17 -18.30
C PHE A 82 48.62 66.91 -16.92
N ASP A 83 49.09 67.61 -15.88
CA ASP A 83 48.65 67.39 -14.50
C ASP A 83 47.17 67.75 -14.31
N VAL A 84 46.63 68.67 -15.10
CA VAL A 84 45.22 69.08 -15.04
C VAL A 84 44.37 68.18 -15.94
N GLU A 85 44.83 67.91 -17.16
CA GLU A 85 44.04 67.17 -18.16
C GLU A 85 44.01 65.66 -17.91
N VAL A 86 44.97 65.09 -17.16
CA VAL A 86 44.97 63.67 -16.80
C VAL A 86 44.02 63.35 -15.64
N MET A 87 43.73 64.32 -14.77
CA MET A 87 42.87 64.13 -13.59
C MET A 87 41.49 63.56 -13.93
N PRO A 88 40.81 64.04 -14.99
CA PRO A 88 39.59 63.43 -15.49
C PRO A 88 39.64 61.95 -15.81
N LEU A 89 40.69 61.55 -16.54
CA LEU A 89 40.87 60.17 -16.93
C LEU A 89 41.16 59.31 -15.69
N LEU A 90 42.07 59.78 -14.83
CA LEU A 90 42.46 59.05 -13.63
C LEU A 90 41.28 58.87 -12.66
N ASN A 91 40.46 59.90 -12.46
CA ASN A 91 39.30 59.83 -11.58
C ASN A 91 38.28 58.80 -12.07
N VAL A 92 37.99 58.78 -13.38
CA VAL A 92 37.08 57.78 -13.97
C VAL A 92 37.66 56.38 -13.86
N LEU A 93 38.95 56.20 -14.12
CA LEU A 93 39.60 54.88 -14.03
C LEU A 93 39.61 54.35 -12.60
N VAL A 94 40.05 55.15 -11.64
CA VAL A 94 40.14 54.75 -10.22
C VAL A 94 38.75 54.48 -9.65
N ASN A 95 37.77 55.34 -9.90
CA ASN A 95 36.43 55.14 -9.36
C ASN A 95 35.74 53.92 -9.96
N LYS A 96 35.90 53.69 -11.27
CA LYS A 96 35.32 52.50 -11.92
C LYS A 96 35.99 51.21 -11.44
N THR A 97 37.32 51.19 -11.34
CA THR A 97 38.02 49.97 -10.89
C THR A 97 37.70 49.65 -9.43
N LEU A 98 37.64 50.65 -8.55
CA LEU A 98 37.26 50.44 -7.15
C LEU A 98 35.80 50.01 -7.01
N ALA A 99 34.87 50.67 -7.72
CA ALA A 99 33.45 50.30 -7.69
C ALA A 99 33.23 48.88 -8.22
N GLN A 100 33.89 48.52 -9.33
CA GLN A 100 33.82 47.17 -9.89
C GLN A 100 34.40 46.12 -8.93
N ALA A 101 35.59 46.37 -8.37
CA ALA A 101 36.21 45.43 -7.43
C ALA A 101 35.34 45.21 -6.17
N LEU A 102 34.73 46.27 -5.63
CA LEU A 102 33.83 46.16 -4.48
C LEU A 102 32.55 45.39 -4.82
N LEU A 103 32.00 45.56 -6.03
CA LEU A 103 30.83 44.83 -6.47
C LEU A 103 31.14 43.33 -6.63
N GLU A 104 32.24 43.00 -7.31
CA GLU A 104 32.67 41.62 -7.54
C GLU A 104 32.89 40.86 -6.21
N VAL A 105 33.55 41.49 -5.24
CA VAL A 105 33.75 40.87 -3.90
C VAL A 105 32.41 40.62 -3.19
N LYS A 106 31.45 41.55 -3.27
CA LYS A 106 30.13 41.37 -2.66
C LYS A 106 29.33 40.26 -3.35
N GLU A 107 29.34 40.22 -4.68
CA GLU A 107 28.68 39.17 -5.46
C GLU A 107 29.26 37.80 -5.13
N GLU A 108 30.59 37.67 -5.04
CA GLU A 108 31.23 36.41 -4.64
C GLU A 108 30.83 35.97 -3.24
N GLN A 109 30.74 36.90 -2.28
CA GLN A 109 30.31 36.61 -0.92
C GLN A 109 28.85 36.14 -0.88
N GLU A 110 27.97 36.78 -1.63
CA GLU A 110 26.56 36.40 -1.73
C GLU A 110 26.42 35.00 -2.35
N ILE A 111 27.13 34.73 -3.45
CA ILE A 111 27.12 33.41 -4.10
C ILE A 111 27.56 32.32 -3.13
N ARG A 112 28.61 32.56 -2.32
CA ARG A 112 29.06 31.60 -1.29
C ARG A 112 27.99 31.36 -0.24
N LEU A 113 27.34 32.42 0.25
CA LEU A 113 26.26 32.30 1.24
C LEU A 113 25.08 31.48 0.68
N LEU A 114 24.64 31.78 -0.54
CA LEU A 114 23.58 31.04 -1.20
C LEU A 114 23.95 29.58 -1.42
N HIS A 115 25.21 29.28 -1.73
CA HIS A 115 25.66 27.90 -1.87
C HIS A 115 25.54 27.13 -0.55
N CYS A 116 26.08 27.69 0.54
CA CYS A 116 26.00 27.07 1.86
C CYS A 116 24.55 26.87 2.31
N GLN A 117 23.67 27.86 2.10
CA GLN A 117 22.25 27.73 2.42
C GLN A 117 21.57 26.65 1.58
N ASN A 118 21.86 26.60 0.27
CA ASN A 118 21.31 25.57 -0.61
C ASN A 118 21.78 24.15 -0.23
N GLU A 119 23.04 24.00 0.17
CA GLU A 119 23.57 22.71 0.63
C GLU A 119 22.89 22.25 1.92
N ALA A 120 22.76 23.14 2.91
CA ALA A 120 22.03 22.85 4.15
C ALA A 120 20.59 22.41 3.86
N LEU A 121 19.86 23.19 3.06
CA LEU A 121 18.48 22.85 2.68
C LEU A 121 18.37 21.54 1.90
N LYS A 122 19.37 21.19 1.08
CA LYS A 122 19.40 19.90 0.38
C LYS A 122 19.60 18.75 1.36
N SER A 123 20.49 18.90 2.33
CA SER A 123 20.70 17.91 3.40
C SER A 123 19.41 17.70 4.21
N ASP A 124 18.79 18.79 4.66
CA ASP A 124 17.55 18.71 5.45
C ASP A 124 16.42 18.03 4.67
N LYS A 125 16.32 18.31 3.36
CA LYS A 125 15.35 17.66 2.48
C LYS A 125 15.64 16.18 2.27
N SER A 126 16.91 15.78 2.12
CA SER A 126 17.25 14.35 1.99
C SER A 126 16.93 13.59 3.26
N ASP A 127 17.21 14.19 4.42
CA ASP A 127 16.94 13.58 5.72
C ASP A 127 15.42 13.43 5.95
N ALA A 128 14.65 14.48 5.69
CA ALA A 128 13.19 14.44 5.76
C ALA A 128 12.57 13.39 4.81
N GLN A 129 13.07 13.29 3.57
CA GLN A 129 12.61 12.27 2.61
C GLN A 129 12.94 10.85 3.08
N GLN A 130 14.08 10.65 3.74
CA GLN A 130 14.44 9.35 4.29
C GLN A 130 13.51 8.93 5.43
N GLU A 131 13.14 9.87 6.30
CA GLU A 131 12.16 9.64 7.37
C GLU A 131 10.77 9.32 6.81
N GLU A 132 10.32 10.08 5.80
CA GLU A 132 9.04 9.85 5.13
C GLU A 132 8.97 8.44 4.52
N ARG A 133 10.02 8.02 3.80
CA ARG A 133 10.11 6.66 3.25
C ARG A 133 10.05 5.59 4.35
N ALA A 134 10.76 5.80 5.47
CA ALA A 134 10.73 4.86 6.58
C ALA A 134 9.34 4.74 7.23
N LEU A 135 8.58 5.85 7.29
CA LEU A 135 7.20 5.85 7.78
C LEU A 135 6.25 5.16 6.79
N GLU A 136 6.40 5.42 5.49
CA GLU A 136 5.61 4.74 4.47
C GLU A 136 5.80 3.22 4.49
N ASP A 137 7.05 2.75 4.63
CA ASP A 137 7.35 1.33 4.65
C ASP A 137 6.75 0.65 5.89
N LYS A 138 6.86 1.30 7.06
CA LYS A 138 6.16 0.86 8.28
C LYS A 138 4.65 0.80 8.10
N ALA A 139 4.06 1.79 7.43
CA ALA A 139 2.62 1.82 7.14
C ALA A 139 2.20 0.68 6.20
N LYS A 140 2.97 0.43 5.13
CA LYS A 140 2.77 -0.69 4.19
C LYS A 140 2.86 -2.03 4.92
N GLU A 141 3.86 -2.23 5.77
CA GLU A 141 3.98 -3.45 6.57
C GLU A 141 2.82 -3.64 7.55
N ALA A 142 2.42 -2.59 8.26
CA ALA A 142 1.28 -2.63 9.16
C ALA A 142 -0.01 -2.99 8.43
N GLN A 143 -0.22 -2.45 7.23
CA GLN A 143 -1.35 -2.76 6.38
C GLN A 143 -1.34 -4.23 5.94
N ARG A 144 -0.20 -4.74 5.46
CA ARG A 144 -0.04 -6.18 5.10
C ARG A 144 -0.37 -7.08 6.28
N ARG A 145 0.12 -6.75 7.50
CA ARG A 145 -0.19 -7.51 8.72
C ARG A 145 -1.68 -7.49 9.05
N LYS A 146 -2.33 -6.32 8.98
CA LYS A 146 -3.78 -6.18 9.19
C LYS A 146 -4.58 -7.04 8.21
N GLU A 147 -4.19 -7.05 6.94
CA GLU A 147 -4.85 -7.86 5.91
C GLU A 147 -4.70 -9.36 6.15
N LEU A 148 -3.51 -9.82 6.53
CA LEU A 148 -3.27 -11.23 6.90
C LEU A 148 -4.13 -11.65 8.10
N ILE A 149 -4.21 -10.81 9.13
CA ILE A 149 -5.05 -11.07 10.30
C ILE A 149 -6.54 -11.11 9.89
N LYS A 150 -6.98 -10.20 9.02
CA LYS A 150 -8.36 -10.17 8.53
C LYS A 150 -8.72 -11.45 7.77
N LYS A 151 -7.81 -11.94 6.92
CA LYS A 151 -7.99 -13.21 6.18
C LYS A 151 -8.11 -14.40 7.13
N LYS A 152 -7.17 -14.55 8.07
CA LYS A 152 -7.22 -15.62 9.08
C LYS A 152 -8.52 -15.59 9.89
N LYS A 153 -8.92 -14.42 10.40
CA LYS A 153 -10.19 -14.28 11.12
C LYS A 153 -11.41 -14.66 10.27
N ALA A 154 -11.39 -14.34 8.97
CA ALA A 154 -12.48 -14.73 8.08
C ALA A 154 -12.53 -16.26 7.86
N GLU A 155 -11.37 -16.91 7.73
CA GLU A 155 -11.25 -18.37 7.65
C GLU A 155 -11.74 -19.04 8.94
N ASP A 156 -11.29 -18.56 10.11
CA ASP A 156 -11.72 -19.07 11.42
C ASP A 156 -13.24 -18.94 11.59
N LEU A 157 -13.83 -17.80 11.20
CA LEU A 157 -15.28 -17.59 11.24
C LEU A 157 -16.05 -18.55 10.33
N GLN A 158 -15.49 -18.92 9.17
CA GLN A 158 -16.11 -19.92 8.29
C GLN A 158 -16.06 -21.31 8.91
N GLN A 159 -14.90 -21.70 9.46
CA GLN A 159 -14.73 -22.99 10.14
C GLN A 159 -15.68 -23.12 11.33
N ASP A 160 -15.78 -22.07 12.13
CA ASP A 160 -16.70 -21.99 13.27
C ASP A 160 -18.16 -22.15 12.86
N ARG A 161 -18.58 -21.55 11.73
CA ARG A 161 -19.95 -21.70 11.22
C ARG A 161 -20.25 -23.16 10.89
N VAL A 162 -19.37 -23.80 10.11
CA VAL A 162 -19.50 -25.21 9.74
C VAL A 162 -19.47 -26.11 10.97
N MET A 163 -18.61 -25.82 11.95
CA MET A 163 -18.54 -26.57 13.20
C MET A 163 -19.85 -26.44 13.99
N ARG A 164 -20.39 -25.23 14.13
CA ARG A 164 -21.68 -25.01 14.81
C ARG A 164 -22.81 -25.79 14.15
N GLU A 165 -22.92 -25.74 12.83
CA GLU A 165 -23.94 -26.49 12.08
C GLU A 165 -23.83 -28.00 12.31
N LYS A 166 -22.61 -28.56 12.26
CA LYS A 166 -22.35 -29.98 12.55
C LYS A 166 -22.71 -30.35 13.99
N LEU A 167 -22.34 -29.51 14.95
CA LEU A 167 -22.67 -29.74 16.37
C LEU A 167 -24.17 -29.73 16.59
N LEU A 168 -24.90 -28.77 16.00
CA LEU A 168 -26.36 -28.71 16.08
C LEU A 168 -27.01 -29.94 15.44
N ALA A 169 -26.57 -30.31 14.24
CA ALA A 169 -27.08 -31.51 13.56
C ALA A 169 -26.86 -32.78 14.40
N TRP A 170 -25.68 -32.93 15.01
CA TRP A 170 -25.38 -34.05 15.89
C TRP A 170 -26.23 -34.05 17.17
N GLN A 171 -26.36 -32.89 17.82
CA GLN A 171 -27.19 -32.72 19.02
C GLN A 171 -28.66 -33.06 18.76
N LEU A 172 -29.18 -32.72 17.58
CA LEU A 172 -30.55 -33.07 17.17
C LEU A 172 -30.68 -34.55 16.78
N ALA A 173 -29.73 -35.08 15.99
CA ALA A 173 -29.79 -36.44 15.48
C ALA A 173 -29.68 -37.50 16.58
N ARG A 174 -28.84 -37.26 17.61
CA ARG A 174 -28.60 -38.23 18.69
C ARG A 174 -29.87 -38.67 19.43
N PRO A 175 -30.70 -37.77 20.00
CA PRO A 175 -31.94 -38.18 20.66
C PRO A 175 -32.94 -38.74 19.65
N LEU A 176 -33.08 -38.14 18.46
CA LEU A 176 -34.01 -38.61 17.42
C LEU A 176 -33.71 -40.04 16.98
N ALA A 177 -32.45 -40.38 16.73
CA ALA A 177 -32.05 -41.73 16.36
C ALA A 177 -32.39 -42.74 17.47
N SER A 178 -32.09 -42.39 18.73
CA SER A 178 -32.43 -43.26 19.87
C SER A 178 -33.94 -43.48 20.01
N GLN A 179 -34.75 -42.42 19.87
CA GLN A 179 -36.20 -42.49 19.94
C GLN A 179 -36.78 -43.29 18.78
N ALA A 180 -36.27 -43.08 17.55
CA ALA A 180 -36.70 -43.83 16.37
C ALA A 180 -36.40 -45.32 16.51
N ILE A 181 -35.22 -45.70 17.03
CA ILE A 181 -34.86 -47.10 17.30
C ILE A 181 -35.82 -47.69 18.35
N ASN A 182 -36.09 -46.97 19.45
CA ASN A 182 -37.00 -47.44 20.49
C ASN A 182 -38.45 -47.59 19.98
N GLN A 183 -38.92 -46.66 19.15
CA GLN A 183 -40.24 -46.74 18.53
C GLN A 183 -40.32 -47.89 17.52
N ALA A 184 -39.33 -48.01 16.64
CA ALA A 184 -39.26 -49.09 15.65
C ALA A 184 -39.23 -50.46 16.33
N THR A 185 -38.37 -50.66 17.33
CA THR A 185 -38.33 -51.91 18.10
C THR A 185 -39.66 -52.19 18.81
N SER A 186 -40.27 -51.20 19.48
CA SER A 186 -41.58 -51.37 20.12
C SER A 186 -42.67 -51.78 19.11
N THR A 187 -42.72 -51.15 17.94
CA THR A 187 -43.70 -51.52 16.90
C THR A 187 -43.46 -52.92 16.34
N LEU A 188 -42.20 -53.34 16.18
CA LEU A 188 -41.84 -54.69 15.72
C LEU A 188 -42.16 -55.76 16.77
N TYR A 189 -41.95 -55.47 18.06
CA TYR A 189 -42.40 -56.34 19.15
C TYR A 189 -43.92 -56.51 19.15
N LYS A 190 -44.68 -55.42 19.00
CA LYS A 190 -46.15 -55.47 18.92
C LYS A 190 -46.64 -56.27 17.72
N LYS A 191 -45.93 -56.21 16.59
CA LYS A 191 -46.23 -56.99 15.39
C LYS A 191 -45.80 -58.47 15.50
N GLY A 192 -45.13 -58.86 16.58
CA GLY A 192 -44.66 -60.24 16.80
C GLY A 192 -43.50 -60.65 15.89
N VAL A 193 -42.76 -59.70 15.32
CA VAL A 193 -41.61 -60.01 14.43
C VAL A 193 -40.43 -60.55 15.23
N PHE A 194 -40.20 -60.02 16.43
CA PHE A 194 -39.19 -60.55 17.36
C PHE A 194 -39.82 -61.64 18.23
N TYR A 195 -39.28 -62.85 18.14
CA TYR A 195 -39.66 -64.00 18.95
C TYR A 195 -38.42 -64.58 19.64
N ASP A 196 -38.63 -65.25 20.77
CA ASP A 196 -37.55 -65.97 21.44
C ASP A 196 -37.26 -67.26 20.64
N PRO A 197 -36.03 -67.44 20.11
CA PRO A 197 -35.68 -68.59 19.30
C PRO A 197 -35.95 -69.91 20.02
N ILE A 198 -35.70 -69.98 21.33
CA ILE A 198 -35.89 -71.21 22.11
C ILE A 198 -37.38 -71.57 22.18
N LEU A 199 -38.23 -70.58 22.48
CA LEU A 199 -39.67 -70.81 22.53
C LEU A 199 -40.22 -71.18 21.15
N ARG A 200 -39.70 -70.58 20.08
CA ARG A 200 -40.10 -70.90 18.70
C ARG A 200 -39.74 -72.32 18.32
N ASP A 201 -38.52 -72.74 18.59
CA ASP A 201 -38.05 -74.10 18.30
C ASP A 201 -38.82 -75.14 19.11
N LEU A 202 -39.06 -74.88 20.39
CA LEU A 202 -39.85 -75.75 21.25
C LEU A 202 -41.31 -75.83 20.77
N THR A 203 -41.91 -74.72 20.34
CA THR A 203 -43.25 -74.70 19.75
C THR A 203 -43.31 -75.55 18.48
N LEU A 204 -42.32 -75.44 17.60
CA LEU A 204 -42.24 -76.25 16.37
C LEU A 204 -42.07 -77.75 16.68
N TRP A 205 -41.24 -78.08 17.67
CA TRP A 205 -41.04 -79.45 18.12
C TRP A 205 -42.32 -80.06 18.71
N MET A 206 -42.96 -79.36 19.65
CA MET A 206 -44.24 -79.81 20.22
C MET A 206 -45.33 -79.91 19.17
N GLN A 207 -45.39 -78.95 18.25
CA GLN A 207 -46.36 -78.96 17.15
C GLN A 207 -46.22 -80.23 16.31
N ARG A 208 -45.00 -80.64 15.98
CA ARG A 208 -44.74 -81.89 15.24
C ARG A 208 -45.28 -83.11 16.00
N ASP A 209 -44.93 -83.24 17.27
CA ASP A 209 -45.27 -84.41 18.07
C ASP A 209 -46.80 -84.50 18.33
N ILE A 210 -47.47 -83.37 18.54
CA ILE A 210 -48.94 -83.29 18.69
C ILE A 210 -49.64 -83.68 17.39
N TYR A 211 -49.18 -83.19 16.23
CA TYR A 211 -49.79 -83.55 14.95
C TYR A 211 -49.60 -85.03 14.62
N GLU A 212 -48.43 -85.60 14.91
CA GLU A 212 -48.18 -87.04 14.71
C GLU A 212 -49.12 -87.90 15.57
N ALA A 213 -49.30 -87.54 16.84
CA ALA A 213 -50.24 -88.22 17.74
C ALA A 213 -51.71 -88.04 17.32
N ALA A 214 -52.08 -86.85 16.83
CA ALA A 214 -53.43 -86.58 16.33
C ALA A 214 -53.73 -87.40 15.05
N ASP A 215 -52.79 -87.45 14.11
CA ASP A 215 -52.89 -88.26 12.90
C ASP A 215 -53.02 -89.75 13.23
N ALA A 216 -52.24 -90.25 14.19
CA ALA A 216 -52.37 -91.63 14.67
C ALA A 216 -53.77 -91.90 15.25
N ASN A 217 -54.30 -91.01 16.10
CA ASN A 217 -55.65 -91.14 16.65
C ASN A 217 -56.75 -91.06 15.59
N ILE A 218 -56.62 -90.17 14.60
CA ILE A 218 -57.57 -90.06 13.49
C ILE A 218 -57.53 -91.34 12.65
N ARG A 219 -56.34 -91.87 12.35
CA ARG A 219 -56.19 -93.16 11.66
C ARG A 219 -56.84 -94.30 12.43
N LEU A 220 -56.61 -94.38 13.75
CA LEU A 220 -57.22 -95.41 14.60
C LEU A 220 -58.75 -95.29 14.61
N ARG A 221 -59.30 -94.08 14.73
CA ARG A 221 -60.75 -93.86 14.66
C ARG A 221 -61.31 -94.21 13.30
N TYR A 222 -60.64 -93.83 12.22
CA TYR A 222 -61.03 -94.16 10.86
C TYR A 222 -61.09 -95.69 10.63
N LEU A 223 -60.05 -96.42 11.05
CA LEU A 223 -60.04 -97.89 11.03
C LEU A 223 -61.16 -98.49 11.89
N SER A 224 -61.42 -97.91 13.07
CA SER A 224 -62.51 -98.36 13.94
C SER A 224 -63.90 -98.17 13.30
N SER A 225 -64.14 -97.06 12.60
CA SER A 225 -65.39 -96.85 11.86
C SER A 225 -65.52 -97.78 10.65
N GLN A 226 -64.43 -98.01 9.91
CA GLN A 226 -64.44 -98.97 8.79
C GLN A 226 -64.75 -100.40 9.23
N LEU A 227 -64.22 -100.82 10.38
CA LEU A 227 -64.51 -102.12 10.99
C LEU A 227 -65.98 -102.24 11.41
N LEU A 228 -66.59 -101.16 11.90
CA LEU A 228 -68.01 -101.12 12.28
C LEU A 228 -68.96 -101.06 11.08
N ASP A 229 -68.55 -100.44 9.97
CA ASP A 229 -69.35 -100.29 8.74
C ASP A 229 -69.23 -101.48 7.76
N GLY A 230 -68.40 -102.49 8.06
CA GLY A 230 -68.34 -103.76 7.32
C GLY A 230 -67.67 -103.72 5.94
N GLY A 231 -66.85 -102.69 5.66
CA GLY A 231 -66.06 -102.61 4.42
C GLY A 231 -64.81 -103.51 4.42
N PRO A 232 -64.25 -103.89 3.25
CA PRO A 232 -63.05 -104.71 3.17
C PRO A 232 -61.84 -103.96 3.75
N VAL A 233 -61.14 -104.59 4.70
CA VAL A 233 -60.02 -103.97 5.43
C VAL A 233 -58.70 -104.40 4.79
N ASP A 234 -58.05 -103.49 4.06
CA ASP A 234 -56.68 -103.68 3.59
C ASP A 234 -55.70 -103.33 4.72
N ILE A 235 -55.36 -104.32 5.54
CA ILE A 235 -54.37 -104.18 6.62
C ILE A 235 -52.98 -104.56 6.07
N PRO A 236 -52.03 -103.62 5.93
CA PRO A 236 -50.62 -104.00 5.79
C PRO A 236 -50.14 -104.59 7.13
N VAL A 237 -49.82 -105.88 7.10
CA VAL A 237 -49.53 -106.74 8.27
C VAL A 237 -48.27 -106.33 9.05
N GLU A 238 -47.48 -105.38 8.53
CA GLU A 238 -46.28 -104.86 9.21
C GLU A 238 -46.55 -103.74 10.23
N GLY A 239 -47.77 -103.20 10.31
CA GLY A 239 -48.10 -102.05 11.16
C GLY A 239 -48.56 -102.36 12.60
N PHE A 240 -48.91 -103.60 12.93
CA PHE A 240 -49.49 -103.93 14.24
C PHE A 240 -48.44 -103.99 15.37
N LEU A 241 -47.20 -104.36 15.07
CA LEU A 241 -46.12 -104.43 16.06
C LEU A 241 -45.56 -103.05 16.41
N SER A 242 -45.56 -102.10 15.48
CA SER A 242 -45.11 -100.72 15.73
C SER A 242 -46.12 -99.92 16.56
N LEU A 243 -47.43 -100.14 16.37
CA LEU A 243 -48.50 -99.48 17.13
C LEU A 243 -48.55 -99.90 18.61
N LEU A 244 -48.22 -101.15 18.95
CA LEU A 244 -48.13 -101.64 20.33
C LEU A 244 -46.86 -101.19 21.06
N GLN A 245 -45.80 -100.81 20.33
CA GLN A 245 -44.58 -100.27 20.93
C GLN A 245 -44.73 -98.79 21.32
N LEU A 246 -45.50 -98.00 20.57
CA LEU A 246 -45.72 -96.58 20.87
C LEU A 246 -46.61 -96.33 22.10
N THR A 247 -47.50 -97.25 22.47
CA THR A 247 -48.33 -97.11 23.69
C THR A 247 -47.56 -97.42 24.98
N LYS A 248 -46.31 -97.89 24.88
CA LYS A 248 -45.44 -98.26 26.00
C LYS A 248 -44.39 -97.20 26.35
N THR A 249 -44.25 -96.15 25.55
CA THR A 249 -43.33 -95.03 25.76
C THR A 249 -44.12 -93.75 25.99
N ILE A 250 -44.88 -93.73 27.07
CA ILE A 250 -45.31 -92.53 27.80
C ILE A 250 -44.59 -92.57 29.14
#